data_AF-A0A965U674-F1
#
_entry.id   AF-A0A965U674-F1
#
_cell.length_a   1.000
_cell.length_b   1.000
_cell.length_c   1.000
_cell.angle_alpha   90.00
_cell.angle_beta   90.00
_cell.angle_gamma   90.00
#
_symmetry.space_group_name_H-M   'P 1'
#
loop_
_entity.id
_entity.type
_entity.pdbx_description
1 polymer ?
#
loop_
_entity_poly.entity_id
_entity_poly.type
_entity_poly.pdbx_seq_one_letter_code
_entity_poly.pdbx_strand_id
1 'polypeptide(L)'
;MEKLERGVYRMSFGTPETYTYVGFREYPARVAGEDHPAPFSDAEVGFEVSARGCSLTMPLRGEVYGFGLQLKAFRHTLGKRVLRCNADAPSQSGESHAPVPFFVTTAGYGVLVDSARDVAFYCGQARRKGASRHFADAPGSSSPEATDAAYRNELPGEATGMRVEIPVAAGVDIYLFAGDDMLDAVRKYVMF
;
A
#
# COMPACT_ATOMS: atom_id res chain seq x y z
N MET A 1 -11.54 -12.04 5.16
CA MET A 1 -10.20 -11.93 5.78
C MET A 1 -9.91 -13.20 6.59
N GLU A 2 -8.70 -13.71 6.51
CA GLU A 2 -8.23 -14.90 7.25
C GLU A 2 -7.03 -14.53 8.12
N LYS A 3 -6.97 -15.05 9.35
CA LYS A 3 -5.80 -14.91 10.21
C LYS A 3 -4.88 -16.10 10.00
N LEU A 4 -3.63 -15.84 9.60
CA LEU A 4 -2.63 -16.87 9.35
C LEU A 4 -1.75 -17.11 10.57
N GLU A 5 -1.29 -16.04 11.22
CA GLU A 5 -0.42 -16.07 12.40
C GLU A 5 -0.72 -14.89 13.33
N ARG A 6 0.06 -14.76 14.41
CA ARG A 6 -0.01 -13.61 15.33
C ARG A 6 0.24 -12.30 14.58
N GLY A 7 -0.77 -11.44 14.50
CA GLY A 7 -0.70 -10.20 13.74
C GLY A 7 -0.51 -10.35 12.23
N VAL A 8 -0.70 -11.55 11.65
CA VAL A 8 -0.58 -11.76 10.19
C VAL A 8 -1.91 -12.21 9.61
N TYR A 9 -2.39 -11.48 8.62
CA TYR A 9 -3.69 -11.68 8.01
C TYR A 9 -3.59 -11.74 6.50
N ARG A 10 -4.41 -12.58 5.86
CA ARG A 10 -4.59 -12.64 4.41
C ARG A 10 -5.96 -12.12 4.01
N MET A 11 -6.01 -11.38 2.90
CA MET A 11 -7.24 -11.03 2.21
C MET A 11 -7.08 -11.36 0.72
N SER A 12 -8.08 -12.02 0.15
CA SER A 12 -8.09 -12.44 -1.25
C SER A 12 -9.18 -11.69 -2.01
N PHE A 13 -8.82 -11.10 -3.15
CA PHE A 13 -9.74 -10.35 -4.00
C PHE A 13 -9.72 -10.88 -5.43
N GLY A 14 -10.90 -11.10 -6.02
CA GLY A 14 -11.03 -11.64 -7.37
C GLY A 14 -10.43 -13.03 -7.52
N THR A 15 -9.70 -13.26 -8.62
CA THR A 15 -8.95 -14.50 -8.86
C THR A 15 -7.44 -14.20 -8.88
N PRO A 16 -6.72 -14.43 -7.77
CA PRO A 16 -5.27 -14.28 -7.71
C PRO A 16 -4.56 -15.13 -8.76
N GLU A 17 -3.43 -14.63 -9.27
CA GLU A 17 -2.60 -15.39 -10.21
C GLU A 17 -1.89 -16.56 -9.50
N THR A 18 -1.52 -17.60 -10.25
CA THR A 18 -0.84 -18.78 -9.69
C THR A 18 0.62 -18.49 -9.31
N TYR A 19 1.28 -17.59 -10.03
CA TYR A 19 2.69 -17.27 -9.83
C TYR A 19 2.84 -15.96 -9.06
N THR A 20 3.00 -16.07 -7.75
CA THR A 20 3.15 -14.94 -6.82
C THR A 20 4.36 -15.16 -5.91
N TYR A 21 4.81 -14.12 -5.19
CA TYR A 21 5.96 -14.23 -4.31
C TYR A 21 5.72 -15.23 -3.18
N VAL A 22 4.53 -15.22 -2.57
CA VAL A 22 4.17 -16.19 -1.52
C VAL A 22 3.95 -17.58 -2.11
N GLY A 23 3.46 -17.69 -3.34
CA GLY A 23 3.32 -18.97 -4.05
C GLY A 23 4.65 -19.69 -4.29
N PHE A 24 5.77 -18.96 -4.40
CA PHE A 24 7.13 -19.52 -4.52
C PHE A 24 7.83 -19.75 -3.17
N ARG A 25 7.18 -19.48 -2.04
CA ARG A 25 7.78 -19.64 -0.71
C ARG A 25 7.98 -21.12 -0.38
N GLU A 26 9.23 -21.51 -0.11
CA GLU A 26 9.59 -22.90 0.24
C GLU A 26 9.46 -23.22 1.73
N TYR A 27 9.56 -22.19 2.59
CA TYR A 27 9.55 -22.34 4.04
C TYR A 27 8.21 -21.92 4.64
N PRO A 28 7.74 -22.60 5.70
CA PRO A 28 6.55 -22.16 6.41
C PRO A 28 6.82 -20.85 7.17
N ALA A 29 5.76 -20.04 7.31
CA ALA A 29 5.78 -18.88 8.19
C ALA A 29 6.14 -19.28 9.63
N ARG A 30 6.85 -18.40 10.32
CA ARG A 30 7.21 -18.55 11.73
C ARG A 30 6.50 -17.49 12.55
N VAL A 31 6.04 -17.89 13.72
CA VAL A 31 5.45 -16.96 14.70
C VAL A 31 6.49 -15.92 15.12
N ALA A 32 6.13 -14.64 15.05
CA ALA A 32 6.99 -13.54 15.46
C ALA A 32 6.20 -12.48 16.24
N GLY A 33 6.79 -11.99 17.33
CA GLY A 33 6.22 -10.91 18.13
C GLY A 33 4.93 -11.27 18.86
N GLU A 34 4.26 -10.24 19.35
CA GLU A 34 2.93 -10.33 19.96
C GLU A 34 1.83 -10.36 18.90
N ASP A 35 0.62 -10.68 19.33
CA ASP A 35 -0.56 -10.71 18.46
C ASP A 35 -1.25 -9.34 18.47
N HIS A 36 -1.56 -8.82 17.29
CA HIS A 36 -2.20 -7.50 17.14
C HIS A 36 -3.38 -7.62 16.18
N PRO A 37 -4.45 -6.85 16.39
CA PRO A 37 -5.58 -6.84 15.47
C PRO A 37 -5.17 -6.30 14.09
N ALA A 38 -5.85 -6.75 13.04
CA ALA A 38 -5.66 -6.23 11.70
C ALA A 38 -5.91 -4.70 11.68
N PRO A 39 -5.08 -3.91 10.97
CA PRO A 39 -5.19 -2.45 10.94
C PRO A 39 -6.47 -1.95 10.23
N PHE A 40 -7.07 -2.79 9.39
CA PHE A 40 -8.34 -2.57 8.72
C PHE A 40 -8.93 -3.91 8.28
N SER A 41 -10.23 -3.90 7.99
CA SER A 41 -10.99 -5.06 7.50
C SER A 41 -11.07 -5.11 5.98
N ASP A 42 -11.50 -6.25 5.43
CA ASP A 42 -11.74 -6.42 4.00
C ASP A 42 -12.89 -5.53 3.48
N ALA A 43 -13.87 -5.21 4.33
CA ALA A 43 -14.96 -4.27 4.03
C ALA A 43 -14.48 -2.83 3.76
N GLU A 44 -13.32 -2.45 4.28
CA GLU A 44 -12.70 -1.13 4.06
C GLU A 44 -11.86 -1.09 2.77
N VAL A 45 -11.62 -2.23 2.13
CA VAL A 45 -10.83 -2.34 0.91
C VAL A 45 -11.75 -2.32 -0.31
N GLY A 46 -11.65 -1.26 -1.11
CA GLY A 46 -12.26 -1.20 -2.43
C GLY A 46 -11.51 -2.06 -3.43
N PHE A 47 -12.20 -2.89 -4.19
CA PHE A 47 -11.63 -3.72 -5.25
C PHE A 47 -12.37 -3.49 -6.57
N GLU A 48 -11.62 -3.23 -7.64
CA GLU A 48 -12.16 -3.03 -8.98
C GLU A 48 -11.35 -3.84 -10.00
N VAL A 49 -12.03 -4.46 -10.95
CA VAL A 49 -11.42 -5.14 -12.10
C VAL A 49 -11.78 -4.37 -13.37
N SER A 50 -10.80 -4.20 -14.25
CA SER A 50 -10.94 -3.52 -15.54
C SER A 50 -10.22 -4.30 -16.63
N ALA A 51 -10.37 -3.86 -17.88
CA ALA A 51 -9.60 -4.40 -19.01
C ALA A 51 -8.07 -4.28 -18.85
N ARG A 52 -7.58 -3.42 -17.94
CA ARG A 52 -6.15 -3.22 -17.69
C ARG A 52 -5.59 -4.14 -16.59
N GLY A 53 -6.46 -4.85 -15.87
CA GLY A 53 -6.13 -5.58 -14.64
C GLY A 53 -6.97 -5.10 -13.46
N CYS A 54 -6.54 -5.41 -12.24
CA CYS A 54 -7.26 -5.09 -11.01
C CYS A 54 -6.63 -3.94 -10.23
N SER A 55 -7.42 -3.34 -9.35
CA SER A 55 -6.97 -2.28 -8.45
C SER A 55 -7.59 -2.41 -7.07
N LEU A 56 -6.83 -2.00 -6.06
CA LEU A 56 -7.25 -1.94 -4.67
C LEU A 56 -7.21 -0.49 -4.17
N THR A 57 -8.12 -0.13 -3.29
CA THR A 57 -8.05 1.10 -2.49
C THR A 57 -8.22 0.72 -1.03
N MET A 58 -7.25 1.03 -0.18
CA MET A 58 -7.25 0.67 1.24
C MET A 58 -6.96 1.89 2.14
N PRO A 59 -7.40 1.88 3.40
CA PRO A 59 -7.06 2.92 4.36
C PRO A 59 -5.54 3.08 4.51
N LEU A 60 -5.07 4.32 4.59
CA LEU A 60 -3.67 4.63 4.85
C LEU A 60 -3.56 5.51 6.08
N ARG A 61 -2.83 5.02 7.09
CA ARG A 61 -2.52 5.77 8.32
C ARG A 61 -1.00 5.83 8.49
N GLY A 62 -0.49 7.01 8.87
CA GLY A 62 0.95 7.24 9.00
C GLY A 62 1.67 7.45 7.67
N GLU A 63 2.99 7.52 7.74
CA GLU A 63 3.88 7.71 6.60
C GLU A 63 4.33 6.37 6.01
N VAL A 64 4.54 6.30 4.69
CA VAL A 64 4.85 5.07 3.95
C VAL A 64 6.35 4.94 3.70
N TYR A 65 6.89 3.76 4.01
CA TYR A 65 8.27 3.32 3.77
C TYR A 65 8.27 1.91 3.15
N GLY A 66 9.43 1.45 2.64
CA GLY A 66 9.60 0.09 2.12
C GLY A 66 9.84 0.05 0.61
N PHE A 67 9.05 -0.75 -0.11
CA PHE A 67 9.21 -1.02 -1.54
C PHE A 67 10.55 -1.65 -1.95
N GLY A 68 11.17 -2.37 -1.00
CA GLY A 68 12.46 -3.02 -1.19
C GLY A 68 13.62 -2.04 -1.32
N LEU A 69 14.53 -2.27 -2.29
CA LEU A 69 15.80 -1.55 -2.39
C LEU A 69 15.65 -0.19 -3.08
N GLN A 70 15.08 0.80 -2.40
CA GLN A 70 14.89 2.15 -2.94
C GLN A 70 16.08 3.06 -2.60
N LEU A 71 16.86 3.48 -3.61
CA LEU A 71 18.10 4.25 -3.42
C LEU A 71 17.95 5.77 -3.48
N LYS A 72 16.89 6.26 -4.14
CA LYS A 72 16.70 7.70 -4.41
C LYS A 72 15.64 8.35 -3.52
N ALA A 73 14.89 7.56 -2.74
CA ALA A 73 13.92 8.02 -1.76
C ALA A 73 13.73 6.97 -0.68
N PHE A 74 13.58 7.41 0.56
CA PHE A 74 13.25 6.53 1.68
C PHE A 74 11.78 6.65 2.10
N ARG A 75 11.28 7.88 2.18
CA ARG A 75 9.86 8.19 2.43
C ARG A 75 9.08 8.20 1.11
N HIS A 76 7.93 7.54 1.07
CA HIS A 76 7.11 7.36 -0.13
C HIS A 76 5.72 7.97 -0.06
N THR A 77 5.33 8.47 1.11
CA THR A 77 4.08 9.20 1.35
C THR A 77 3.87 10.30 0.33
N LEU A 78 2.64 10.43 -0.17
CA LEU A 78 2.22 11.36 -1.21
C LEU A 78 3.00 11.19 -2.51
N GLY A 79 3.55 9.99 -2.77
CA GLY A 79 4.23 9.64 -4.01
C GLY A 79 3.52 8.55 -4.80
N LYS A 80 3.91 8.40 -6.07
CA LYS A 80 3.62 7.22 -6.89
C LYS A 80 4.89 6.37 -6.99
N ARG A 81 4.77 5.05 -6.84
CA ARG A 81 5.86 4.08 -7.07
C ARG A 81 5.39 3.00 -8.01
N VAL A 82 6.13 2.74 -9.08
CA VAL A 82 5.92 1.61 -9.99
C VAL A 82 7.07 0.65 -9.76
N LEU A 83 6.75 -0.50 -9.21
CA LEU A 83 7.73 -1.48 -8.78
C LEU A 83 8.09 -2.37 -9.97
N ARG A 84 9.26 -2.10 -10.55
CA ARG A 84 9.80 -2.84 -11.69
C ARG A 84 11.26 -3.14 -11.44
N CYS A 85 11.69 -4.35 -11.81
CA CYS A 85 13.09 -4.72 -11.71
C CYS A 85 13.91 -3.93 -12.71
N ASN A 86 14.85 -3.13 -12.21
CA ASN A 86 15.76 -2.32 -13.02
C ASN A 86 17.10 -2.17 -12.29
N ALA A 87 18.18 -2.50 -12.97
CA ALA A 87 19.53 -2.38 -12.42
C ALA A 87 20.04 -0.93 -12.35
N ASP A 88 19.57 -0.07 -13.23
CA ASP A 88 19.98 1.33 -13.30
C ASP A 88 18.75 2.23 -13.16
N ALA A 89 18.17 2.23 -11.96
CA ALA A 89 16.99 3.00 -11.65
C ALA A 89 17.27 4.52 -11.81
N PRO A 90 16.67 5.20 -12.79
CA PRO A 90 17.05 6.56 -13.15
C PRO A 90 16.51 7.61 -12.17
N SER A 91 15.55 7.24 -11.33
CA SER A 91 14.84 8.16 -10.44
C SER A 91 14.20 7.44 -9.25
N GLN A 92 13.51 8.18 -8.39
CA GLN A 92 12.68 7.65 -7.29
C GLN A 92 11.33 7.05 -7.77
N SER A 93 11.30 6.43 -8.95
CA SER A 93 10.08 5.90 -9.58
C SER A 93 9.53 4.66 -8.90
N GLY A 94 10.30 3.98 -8.04
CA GLY A 94 9.97 2.66 -7.47
C GLY A 94 10.76 1.52 -8.11
N GLU A 95 11.42 1.79 -9.24
CA GLU A 95 12.31 0.86 -9.92
C GLU A 95 13.57 0.59 -9.09
N SER A 96 13.99 -0.67 -9.02
CA SER A 96 15.24 -1.09 -8.37
C SER A 96 15.60 -2.53 -8.70
N HIS A 97 16.77 -2.99 -8.24
CA HIS A 97 17.15 -4.41 -8.32
C HIS A 97 16.21 -5.34 -7.52
N ALA A 98 15.58 -4.82 -6.46
CA ALA A 98 14.71 -5.59 -5.58
C ALA A 98 13.47 -4.76 -5.22
N PRO A 99 12.52 -4.59 -6.16
CA PRO A 99 11.33 -3.74 -6.01
C PRO A 99 10.21 -4.53 -5.33
N VAL A 100 10.40 -4.87 -4.06
CA VAL A 100 9.50 -5.74 -3.30
C VAL A 100 8.16 -5.03 -3.09
N PRO A 101 6.99 -5.60 -3.45
CA PRO A 101 5.66 -4.98 -3.27
C PRO A 101 5.16 -5.02 -1.82
N PHE A 102 6.04 -4.70 -0.88
CA PHE A 102 5.79 -4.58 0.53
C PHE A 102 6.05 -3.15 0.98
N PHE A 103 5.09 -2.55 1.68
CA PHE A 103 5.29 -1.28 2.38
C PHE A 103 4.99 -1.41 3.86
N VAL A 104 5.58 -0.53 4.66
CA VAL A 104 5.34 -0.40 6.10
C VAL A 104 4.99 1.05 6.43
N THR A 105 4.16 1.26 7.44
CA THR A 105 3.73 2.59 7.87
C THR A 105 4.15 2.93 9.28
N THR A 106 4.32 4.21 9.57
CA THR A 106 4.57 4.69 10.94
C THR A 106 3.42 4.44 11.91
N ALA A 107 2.26 3.99 11.42
CA ALA A 107 1.14 3.54 12.25
C ALA A 107 1.28 2.07 12.71
N GLY A 108 2.43 1.43 12.49
CA GLY A 108 2.74 0.11 13.05
C GLY A 108 2.25 -1.08 12.22
N TYR A 109 1.99 -0.90 10.93
CA TYR A 109 1.58 -2.03 10.08
C TYR A 109 2.29 -2.04 8.73
N GLY A 110 2.41 -3.24 8.16
CA GLY A 110 2.89 -3.46 6.80
C GLY A 110 1.86 -4.17 5.93
N VAL A 111 1.98 -4.00 4.62
CA VAL A 111 1.14 -4.67 3.62
C VAL A 111 2.02 -5.18 2.49
N LEU A 112 1.95 -6.49 2.24
CA LEU A 112 2.49 -7.11 1.03
C LEU A 112 1.34 -7.28 0.03
N VAL A 113 1.54 -6.78 -1.19
CA VAL A 113 0.68 -7.07 -2.33
C VAL A 113 1.32 -8.21 -3.12
N ASP A 114 0.75 -9.41 -3.02
CA ASP A 114 1.40 -10.62 -3.52
C ASP A 114 1.16 -10.80 -5.02
N SER A 115 1.99 -10.11 -5.82
CA SER A 115 1.96 -10.20 -7.28
C SER A 115 3.36 -10.05 -7.85
N ALA A 116 3.72 -10.92 -8.80
CA ALA A 116 4.97 -10.83 -9.57
C ALA A 116 4.90 -9.81 -10.73
N ARG A 117 3.78 -9.08 -10.87
CA ARG A 117 3.60 -8.04 -11.90
C ARG A 117 4.26 -6.72 -11.50
N ASP A 118 4.40 -5.81 -12.45
CA ASP A 118 4.82 -4.44 -12.19
C ASP A 118 3.70 -3.66 -11.46
N VAL A 119 3.68 -3.74 -10.13
CA VAL A 119 2.64 -3.12 -9.30
C VAL A 119 2.88 -1.61 -9.14
N ALA A 120 1.82 -0.81 -9.31
CA ALA A 120 1.86 0.63 -9.06
C ALA A 120 1.15 0.99 -7.75
N PHE A 121 1.85 1.71 -6.87
CA PHE A 121 1.36 2.22 -5.59
C PHE A 121 1.20 3.74 -5.64
N TYR A 122 0.05 4.23 -5.18
CA TYR A 122 -0.26 5.64 -5.01
C TYR A 122 -0.45 5.89 -3.51
N CYS A 123 0.58 6.41 -2.86
CA CYS A 123 0.74 6.42 -1.41
C CYS A 123 0.04 7.63 -0.76
N GLY A 124 -1.28 7.76 -0.91
CA GLY A 124 -2.05 8.90 -0.40
C GLY A 124 -2.26 10.05 -1.39
N GLN A 125 -1.89 9.87 -2.66
CA GLN A 125 -2.21 10.82 -3.75
C GLN A 125 -3.62 10.60 -4.32
N ALA A 126 -4.13 9.36 -4.24
CA ALA A 126 -5.41 8.99 -4.82
C ALA A 126 -6.56 9.44 -3.90
N ARG A 127 -7.12 10.62 -4.17
CA ARG A 127 -8.39 11.04 -3.55
C ARG A 127 -9.55 10.32 -4.22
N ARG A 128 -10.52 9.85 -3.41
CA ARG A 128 -11.76 9.27 -3.93
C ARG A 128 -12.46 10.28 -4.85
N LYS A 129 -12.97 9.83 -6.00
CA LYS A 129 -13.74 10.69 -6.92
C LYS A 129 -14.92 11.31 -6.14
N GLY A 130 -14.96 12.65 -6.07
CA GLY A 130 -15.95 13.40 -5.30
C GLY A 130 -15.49 13.92 -3.93
N ALA A 131 -14.32 13.49 -3.42
CA ALA A 131 -13.77 14.01 -2.15
C ALA A 131 -13.40 15.50 -2.20
N SER A 132 -13.25 16.07 -3.39
CA SER A 132 -13.06 17.51 -3.59
C SER A 132 -14.35 18.33 -3.54
N ARG A 133 -15.54 17.70 -3.53
CA ARG A 133 -16.83 18.45 -3.48
C ARG A 133 -16.96 19.26 -2.19
N HIS A 134 -16.45 18.75 -1.07
CA HIS A 134 -16.45 19.47 0.20
C HIS A 134 -15.58 20.74 0.21
N PHE A 135 -14.58 20.85 -0.67
CA PHE A 135 -13.75 22.05 -0.79
C PHE A 135 -14.41 23.13 -1.66
N ALA A 136 -15.27 22.75 -2.61
CA ALA A 136 -15.98 23.70 -3.47
C ALA A 136 -17.04 24.49 -2.69
N ASP A 137 -17.70 23.84 -1.73
CA ASP A 137 -18.82 24.42 -0.95
C ASP A 137 -18.41 25.03 0.40
N ALA A 138 -17.11 25.05 0.73
CA ALA A 138 -16.61 25.63 1.98
C ALA A 138 -16.56 27.18 1.91
N PRO A 139 -17.03 27.91 2.94
CA PRO A 139 -16.93 29.37 2.97
C PRO A 139 -15.46 29.80 2.92
N GLY A 140 -15.09 30.58 1.90
CA GLY A 140 -13.71 31.02 1.65
C GLY A 140 -12.98 30.29 0.51
N SER A 141 -13.63 29.37 -0.20
CA SER A 141 -13.04 28.59 -1.33
C SER A 141 -12.49 29.44 -2.49
N SER A 142 -12.78 30.75 -2.53
CA SER A 142 -12.25 31.72 -3.49
C SER A 142 -11.14 32.62 -2.94
N SER A 143 -10.65 32.40 -1.72
CA SER A 143 -9.54 33.19 -1.16
C SER A 143 -8.18 32.69 -1.65
N PRO A 144 -7.15 33.56 -1.75
CA PRO A 144 -5.78 33.13 -2.06
C PRO A 144 -5.25 32.09 -1.06
N GLU A 145 -5.65 32.19 0.21
CA GLU A 145 -5.28 31.25 1.28
C GLU A 145 -5.94 29.87 1.11
N ALA A 146 -7.16 29.82 0.58
CA ALA A 146 -7.82 28.57 0.20
C ALA A 146 -7.17 27.92 -1.01
N THR A 147 -6.60 28.73 -1.91
CA THR A 147 -5.80 28.26 -3.04
C THR A 147 -4.52 27.59 -2.52
N ASP A 148 -3.79 28.22 -1.61
CA ASP A 148 -2.60 27.64 -0.96
C ASP A 148 -2.91 26.41 -0.09
N ALA A 149 -4.05 26.39 0.60
CA ALA A 149 -4.50 25.22 1.35
C ALA A 149 -4.84 24.02 0.44
N ALA A 150 -5.37 24.27 -0.76
CA ALA A 150 -5.64 23.23 -1.75
C ALA A 150 -4.36 22.61 -2.34
N TYR A 151 -3.25 23.36 -2.38
CA TYR A 151 -1.92 22.89 -2.83
C TYR A 151 -1.06 22.29 -1.72
N ARG A 152 -1.51 22.29 -0.46
CA ARG A 152 -0.72 21.77 0.64
C ARG A 152 -0.60 20.24 0.52
N ASN A 153 0.62 19.77 0.27
CA ASN A 153 1.00 18.35 0.28
C ASN A 153 1.08 17.80 1.72
N GLU A 154 0.04 18.02 2.51
CA GLU A 154 -0.15 17.35 3.78
C GLU A 154 -0.94 16.06 3.52
N LEU A 155 -0.62 14.99 4.27
CA LEU A 155 -1.55 13.89 4.45
C LEU A 155 -2.80 14.51 5.11
N PRO A 156 -3.90 14.72 4.38
CA PRO A 156 -5.11 15.32 4.94
C PRO A 156 -5.82 14.21 5.72
N GLY A 157 -5.35 13.92 6.93
CA GLY A 157 -5.98 13.00 7.88
C GLY A 157 -6.62 11.77 7.23
N GLU A 158 -7.83 11.43 7.68
CA GLU A 158 -8.61 10.25 7.29
C GLU A 158 -9.00 10.17 5.79
N ALA A 159 -8.67 11.18 4.96
CA ALA A 159 -9.15 11.29 3.57
C ALA A 159 -8.16 10.78 2.50
N THR A 160 -6.97 10.31 2.86
CA THR A 160 -6.01 9.71 1.91
C THR A 160 -5.87 8.21 2.08
N GLY A 161 -6.08 7.48 0.98
CA GLY A 161 -5.93 6.02 0.92
C GLY A 161 -4.70 5.61 0.11
N MET A 162 -4.29 4.36 0.30
CA MET A 162 -3.35 3.70 -0.58
C MET A 162 -4.13 3.10 -1.75
N ARG A 163 -3.81 3.51 -2.99
CA ARG A 163 -4.32 2.86 -4.19
C ARG A 163 -3.22 2.00 -4.81
N VAL A 164 -3.58 0.79 -5.20
CA VAL A 164 -2.69 -0.19 -5.82
C VAL A 164 -3.29 -0.58 -7.16
N GLU A 165 -2.48 -0.60 -8.22
CA GLU A 165 -2.87 -1.06 -9.54
C GLU A 165 -1.96 -2.20 -9.97
N ILE A 166 -2.57 -3.30 -10.40
CA ILE A 166 -1.87 -4.53 -10.79
C ILE A 166 -2.28 -4.85 -12.22
N PRO A 167 -1.36 -4.69 -13.19
CA PRO A 167 -1.71 -4.88 -14.59
C PRO A 167 -2.01 -6.36 -14.88
N VAL A 168 -2.95 -6.61 -15.81
CA VAL A 168 -3.34 -7.94 -16.33
C VAL A 168 -4.04 -8.86 -15.32
N ALA A 169 -3.72 -8.78 -14.03
CA ALA A 169 -4.28 -9.65 -13.00
C ALA A 169 -5.80 -9.45 -12.81
N ALA A 170 -6.54 -10.55 -12.66
CA ALA A 170 -7.98 -10.54 -12.36
C ALA A 170 -8.27 -10.50 -10.84
N GLY A 171 -7.23 -10.57 -10.02
CA GLY A 171 -7.31 -10.63 -8.58
C GLY A 171 -5.93 -10.67 -7.95
N VAL A 172 -5.89 -10.62 -6.62
CA VAL A 172 -4.64 -10.56 -5.84
C VAL A 172 -4.90 -10.97 -4.39
N ASP A 173 -3.89 -11.57 -3.77
CA ASP A 173 -3.82 -11.73 -2.32
C ASP A 173 -2.99 -10.59 -1.72
N ILE A 174 -3.49 -10.02 -0.63
CA ILE A 174 -2.70 -9.09 0.20
C ILE A 174 -2.50 -9.70 1.59
N TYR A 175 -1.34 -9.40 2.17
CA TYR A 175 -0.97 -9.82 3.51
C TYR A 175 -0.74 -8.62 4.39
N LEU A 176 -1.41 -8.58 5.54
CA LEU A 176 -1.27 -7.52 6.54
C LEU A 176 -0.38 -8.01 7.67
N PHE A 177 0.56 -7.18 8.09
CA PHE A 177 1.49 -7.43 9.19
C PHE A 177 1.28 -6.35 10.24
N ALA A 178 0.55 -6.66 11.31
CA ALA A 178 0.19 -5.72 12.36
C ALA A 178 1.15 -5.81 13.54
N GLY A 179 1.60 -4.66 14.04
CA GLY A 179 2.46 -4.54 15.22
C GLY A 179 2.24 -3.22 15.94
N ASP A 180 3.04 -2.97 16.99
CA ASP A 180 3.01 -1.69 17.71
C ASP A 180 3.76 -0.58 16.96
N ASP A 181 4.78 -0.97 16.19
CA ASP A 181 5.63 -0.06 15.43
C ASP A 181 6.08 -0.70 14.10
N MET A 182 6.83 0.07 13.30
CA MET A 182 7.35 -0.40 12.01
C MET A 182 8.27 -1.61 12.15
N LEU A 183 9.06 -1.66 13.23
CA LEU A 183 10.03 -2.73 13.42
C LEU A 183 9.33 -4.06 13.68
N ASP A 184 8.27 -4.06 14.47
CA ASP A 184 7.47 -5.24 14.73
C ASP A 184 6.73 -5.73 13.48
N ALA A 185 6.12 -4.82 12.72
CA ALA A 185 5.51 -5.16 11.43
C ALA A 185 6.52 -5.77 10.44
N VAL A 186 7.73 -5.20 10.34
CA VAL A 186 8.79 -5.73 9.47
C VAL A 186 9.30 -7.09 9.97
N ARG A 187 9.44 -7.30 11.28
CA ARG A 187 9.83 -8.61 11.84
C ARG A 187 8.83 -9.71 11.45
N LYS A 188 7.54 -9.41 11.53
CA LYS A 188 6.47 -10.33 11.09
C LYS A 188 6.54 -10.61 9.59
N TYR A 189 6.77 -9.58 8.77
CA TYR A 189 7.00 -9.77 7.34
C TYR A 189 8.21 -10.67 7.03
N VAL A 190 9.33 -10.49 7.74
CA VAL A 190 10.55 -11.29 7.53
C VAL A 190 10.39 -12.74 8.00
N MET A 191 9.59 -12.97 9.04
CA MET A 191 9.36 -14.31 9.60
C MET A 191 8.22 -15.06 8.90
N PHE A 192 7.41 -14.36 8.10
CA PHE A 192 6.35 -14.93 7.29
C PHE A 192 6.90 -15.57 6.01
#